data_AF-A0A2X3D969-F1
#
_entry.id   AF-A0A2X3D969-F1
#
_cell.length_a   1.000
_cell.length_b   1.000
_cell.length_c   1.000
_cell.angle_alpha   90.00
_cell.angle_beta   90.00
_cell.angle_gamma   90.00
#
_symmetry.space_group_name_H-M   'P 1'
#
loop_
_entity.id
_entity.type
_entity.pdbx_description
1 polymer ?
#
loop_
_entity_poly.entity_id
_entity_poly.type
_entity_poly.pdbx_seq_one_letter_code
_entity_poly.pdbx_strand_id
1 'polypeptide(L)'
;MWWVFHANTVEMQTLFQSGWFIEGLLSQTLIVHMIRTRRIPFVQSRAAWPLFAMTLVVMAVGIALPFSPLASYLQLQALPLSYFPWLVAILAGYMVLTQAVKGFYSRRYGWQ
;
A
#
# COMPACT_ATOMS: atom_id res chain seq x y z
N MET A 1 -6.33 -0.64 -12.81
CA MET A 1 -6.46 -2.03 -13.29
C MET A 1 -7.47 -2.14 -14.42
N TRP A 2 -8.75 -1.91 -14.15
CA TRP A 2 -9.84 -2.00 -15.15
C TRP A 2 -9.61 -1.10 -16.39
N TRP A 3 -9.45 0.21 -16.21
CA TRP A 3 -9.38 1.15 -17.34
C TRP A 3 -7.99 1.33 -17.97
N VAL A 4 -6.92 0.97 -17.27
CA VAL A 4 -5.53 1.22 -17.70
C VAL A 4 -4.86 -0.07 -18.20
N PHE A 5 -5.08 -1.19 -17.52
CA PHE A 5 -4.52 -2.49 -17.89
C PHE A 5 -5.52 -3.37 -18.64
N HIS A 6 -6.75 -2.89 -18.89
CA HIS A 6 -7.82 -3.65 -19.55
C HIS A 6 -8.07 -5.03 -18.91
N ALA A 7 -7.81 -5.16 -17.60
CA ALA A 7 -8.05 -6.38 -16.83
C ALA A 7 -9.56 -6.53 -16.55
N ASN A 8 -10.35 -6.68 -17.61
CA ASN A 8 -11.82 -6.72 -17.59
C ASN A 8 -12.34 -8.09 -18.04
N THR A 9 -11.44 -8.98 -18.46
CA THR A 9 -11.76 -10.35 -18.89
C THR A 9 -11.44 -11.33 -17.77
N VAL A 10 -12.13 -12.48 -17.78
CA VAL A 10 -11.95 -13.53 -16.76
C VAL A 10 -10.51 -14.05 -16.75
N GLU A 11 -9.80 -14.02 -17.89
CA GLU A 11 -8.39 -14.45 -17.96
C GLU A 11 -7.43 -13.53 -17.16
N MET A 12 -7.85 -12.29 -16.87
CA MET A 12 -7.05 -11.30 -16.13
C MET A 12 -7.46 -11.17 -14.66
N GLN A 13 -8.36 -12.04 -14.16
CA GLN A 13 -8.83 -12.01 -12.78
C GLN A 13 -7.68 -12.20 -11.77
N THR A 14 -6.74 -13.09 -12.05
CA THR A 14 -5.54 -13.34 -11.21
C THR A 14 -4.63 -12.12 -11.16
N LEU A 15 -4.52 -11.36 -12.25
CA LEU A 15 -3.77 -10.10 -12.29
C LEU A 15 -4.42 -9.03 -11.38
N PHE A 16 -5.75 -8.92 -11.42
CA PHE A 16 -6.50 -8.02 -10.54
C PHE A 16 -6.36 -8.44 -9.08
N GLN A 17 -6.55 -9.72 -8.76
CA GLN A 17 -6.38 -10.27 -7.42
C GLN A 17 -4.99 -10.01 -6.86
N SER A 18 -3.96 -10.16 -7.68
CA SER A 18 -2.57 -9.96 -7.25
C SER A 18 -2.25 -8.50 -6.94
N GLY A 19 -2.71 -7.57 -7.77
CA GLY A 19 -2.52 -6.15 -7.48
C GLY A 19 -3.39 -5.67 -6.33
N TRP A 20 -4.62 -6.17 -6.21
CA TRP A 20 -5.48 -5.89 -5.06
C TRP A 20 -4.84 -6.40 -3.75
N PHE A 21 -4.22 -7.58 -3.77
CA PHE A 21 -3.48 -8.12 -2.63
C PHE A 21 -2.31 -7.21 -2.23
N ILE A 22 -1.45 -6.84 -3.20
CA ILE A 22 -0.29 -5.96 -2.91
C ILE A 22 -0.77 -4.60 -2.40
N GLU A 23 -1.71 -3.95 -3.10
CA GLU A 23 -2.19 -2.62 -2.73
C GLU A 23 -2.89 -2.63 -1.36
N GLY A 24 -3.72 -3.65 -1.09
CA GLY A 24 -4.34 -3.86 0.21
C GLY A 24 -3.33 -4.07 1.34
N LEU A 25 -2.33 -4.94 1.14
CA LEU A 25 -1.29 -5.21 2.13
C LEU A 25 -0.45 -3.95 2.42
N LEU A 26 -0.06 -3.22 1.38
CA LEU A 26 0.76 -2.01 1.51
C LEU A 26 -0.02 -0.88 2.18
N SER A 27 -1.28 -0.65 1.82
CA SER A 27 -2.11 0.38 2.46
C SER A 27 -2.37 0.06 3.94
N GLN A 28 -2.66 -1.21 4.28
CA GLN A 28 -2.84 -1.66 5.67
C GLN A 28 -1.59 -1.53 6.53
N THR A 29 -0.42 -1.81 5.96
CA THR A 29 0.84 -1.61 6.70
C THR A 29 1.17 -0.12 6.86
N LEU A 30 0.93 0.69 5.84
CA LEU A 30 1.16 2.14 5.88
C LEU A 30 0.24 2.84 6.88
N ILE A 31 -1.06 2.50 6.91
CA ILE A 31 -2.02 3.18 7.78
C ILE A 31 -1.69 3.03 9.27
N VAL A 32 -1.06 1.93 9.69
CA VAL A 32 -0.57 1.73 11.06
C VAL A 32 0.46 2.81 11.45
N HIS A 33 1.35 3.19 10.53
CA HIS A 33 2.27 4.31 10.75
C HIS A 33 1.55 5.65 10.75
N MET A 34 0.52 5.79 9.92
CA MET A 34 -0.22 7.03 9.79
C MET A 34 -1.09 7.34 11.00
N ILE A 35 -1.74 6.35 11.63
CA ILE A 35 -2.65 6.59 12.76
C ILE A 35 -1.88 6.85 14.06
N ARG A 36 -0.70 6.24 14.22
CA ARG A 36 0.06 6.25 15.49
C ARG A 36 0.39 7.63 16.05
N THR A 37 0.63 8.64 15.22
CA THR A 37 0.96 9.98 15.72
C THR A 37 0.26 11.06 14.91
N ARG A 38 -0.06 12.22 15.52
CA ARG A 38 -0.63 13.37 14.79
C ARG A 38 0.33 14.02 13.78
N ARG A 39 1.63 13.80 13.95
CA ARG A 39 2.67 14.41 13.11
C ARG A 39 2.81 13.66 11.80
N ILE A 40 3.46 14.29 10.83
CA ILE A 40 3.74 13.66 9.53
C ILE A 40 4.65 12.44 9.79
N PRO A 41 4.16 11.21 9.56
CA PRO A 41 4.95 10.00 9.71
C PRO A 41 6.11 10.08 8.72
N PHE A 42 7.27 9.57 9.13
CA PHE A 42 8.54 9.58 8.37
C PHE A 42 9.31 10.92 8.34
N VAL A 43 8.64 12.07 8.42
CA VAL A 43 9.31 13.39 8.43
C VAL A 43 9.50 13.94 9.85
N GLN A 44 8.45 13.86 10.68
CA GLN A 44 8.43 14.48 12.02
C GLN A 44 8.32 13.47 13.16
N SER A 45 7.81 12.27 12.88
CA SER A 45 7.75 11.16 13.81
C SER A 45 8.25 9.91 13.11
N ARG A 46 9.44 9.46 13.48
CA ARG A 46 9.97 8.18 13.06
C ARG A 46 9.32 7.12 13.93
N ALA A 47 8.56 6.20 13.31
CA ALA A 47 8.14 5.00 14.01
C ALA A 47 9.37 4.30 14.61
N ALA A 48 9.21 3.65 15.77
CA ALA A 48 10.30 2.90 16.39
C ALA A 48 10.95 1.97 15.36
N TRP A 49 12.29 1.92 15.34
CA TRP A 49 13.07 1.16 14.35
C TRP A 49 12.56 -0.27 14.08
N PRO A 50 12.09 -1.05 15.09
CA PRO A 50 11.53 -2.38 14.85
C PRO A 50 10.26 -2.38 13.98
N LEU A 51 9.37 -1.39 14.14
CA LEU A 51 8.14 -1.27 13.34
C LEU A 51 8.44 -0.89 11.89
N PHE A 52 9.41 -0.01 11.67
CA PHE A 52 9.85 0.33 10.32
C PHE A 52 10.47 -0.87 9.60
N ALA A 53 11.38 -1.59 10.28
CA ALA A 53 12.01 -2.79 9.75
C ALA A 53 10.97 -3.87 9.42
N MET A 54 10.04 -4.15 10.33
CA MET A 54 8.96 -5.12 10.08
C MET A 54 8.09 -4.73 8.90
N THR A 55 7.81 -3.44 8.74
CA THR A 55 7.03 -2.96 7.61
C THR A 55 7.76 -3.18 6.31
N LEU A 56 9.05 -2.83 6.24
CA LEU A 56 9.87 -3.07 5.05
C LEU A 56 9.95 -4.56 4.70
N VAL A 57 10.06 -5.43 5.70
CA VAL A 57 10.04 -6.89 5.51
C VAL A 57 8.68 -7.35 4.97
N VAL A 58 7.57 -6.91 5.55
CA VAL A 58 6.23 -7.27 5.08
C VAL A 58 5.98 -6.77 3.66
N MET A 59 6.39 -5.54 3.33
CA MET A 59 6.30 -4.99 1.98
C MET A 59 7.13 -5.81 0.98
N ALA A 60 8.37 -6.16 1.34
CA ALA A 60 9.26 -6.96 0.50
C ALA A 60 8.70 -8.37 0.26
N VAL A 61 8.24 -9.04 1.33
CA VAL A 61 7.62 -10.38 1.24
C VAL A 61 6.34 -10.31 0.43
N GLY A 62 5.47 -9.32 0.66
CA GLY A 62 4.22 -9.14 -0.07
C GLY A 62 4.42 -8.89 -1.57
N ILE A 63 5.44 -8.13 -1.94
CA ILE A 63 5.82 -7.91 -3.34
C ILE A 63 6.45 -9.17 -3.94
N ALA A 64 7.30 -9.89 -3.20
CA ALA A 64 7.97 -11.09 -3.70
C ALA A 64 7.04 -12.30 -3.86
N LEU A 65 5.96 -12.35 -3.08
CA LEU A 65 5.08 -13.52 -2.99
C LEU A 65 4.37 -13.85 -4.32
N PRO A 66 3.84 -12.89 -5.11
CA PRO A 66 3.34 -13.15 -6.47
C PRO A 66 4.39 -13.58 -7.50
N PHE A 67 5.70 -13.39 -7.22
CA PHE A 67 6.80 -13.87 -8.06
C PHE A 67 7.37 -15.21 -7.57
N SER A 68 6.86 -15.74 -6.46
CA SER A 68 7.30 -16.98 -5.84
C SER A 68 6.54 -18.19 -6.41
N PRO A 69 7.06 -19.42 -6.25
CA PRO A 69 6.33 -20.64 -6.66
C PRO A 69 5.02 -20.85 -5.89
N LEU A 70 4.80 -20.14 -4.78
CA LEU A 70 3.53 -20.16 -4.03
C LEU A 70 2.43 -19.33 -4.69
N ALA A 71 2.76 -18.52 -5.71
CA ALA A 71 1.80 -17.66 -6.38
C ALA A 71 0.64 -18.47 -6.99
N SER A 72 0.94 -19.59 -7.65
CA SER A 72 -0.09 -20.46 -8.26
C SER A 72 -1.07 -21.04 -7.24
N TYR A 73 -0.60 -21.37 -6.04
CA TYR A 73 -1.45 -21.88 -4.95
C TYR A 73 -2.43 -20.82 -4.43
N LEU A 74 -2.00 -19.55 -4.44
CA LEU A 74 -2.77 -18.41 -3.95
C LEU A 74 -3.56 -17.70 -5.06
N GLN A 75 -3.60 -18.27 -6.28
CA GLN A 75 -4.18 -17.63 -7.48
C GLN A 75 -3.57 -16.26 -7.79
N LEU A 76 -2.30 -16.08 -7.44
CA LEU A 76 -1.53 -14.90 -7.71
C LEU A 76 -0.69 -15.08 -8.98
N GLN A 77 -0.45 -13.97 -9.66
CA GLN A 77 0.30 -13.89 -10.89
C GLN A 77 1.31 -12.76 -10.78
N ALA A 78 2.49 -12.93 -11.37
CA ALA A 78 3.49 -11.88 -11.45
C ALA A 78 2.91 -10.64 -12.15
N LEU A 79 2.95 -9.49 -11.47
CA LEU A 79 2.47 -8.24 -12.05
C LEU A 79 3.51 -7.65 -13.01
N PRO A 80 3.05 -7.00 -14.10
CA PRO A 80 3.95 -6.28 -15.00
C PRO A 80 4.64 -5.14 -14.25
N LEU A 81 5.92 -4.90 -14.57
CA LEU A 81 6.73 -3.83 -13.95
C LEU A 81 6.08 -2.44 -14.05
N SER A 82 5.28 -2.20 -15.10
CA SER A 82 4.49 -0.98 -15.29
C SER A 82 3.45 -0.74 -14.19
N TYR A 83 3.07 -1.74 -13.40
CA TYR A 83 2.14 -1.59 -12.27
C TYR A 83 2.78 -0.85 -11.09
N PHE A 84 4.08 -1.05 -10.82
CA PHE A 84 4.74 -0.49 -9.63
C PHE A 84 4.74 1.05 -9.58
N PRO A 85 4.97 1.79 -10.69
CA PRO A 85 4.82 3.25 -10.67
C PRO A 85 3.41 3.70 -10.28
N TRP A 86 2.37 3.02 -10.77
CA TRP A 86 0.98 3.30 -10.38
C TRP A 86 0.71 2.99 -8.92
N LEU A 87 1.22 1.86 -8.43
CA LEU A 87 1.14 1.48 -7.03
C LEU A 87 1.77 2.56 -6.13
N VAL A 88 2.96 3.04 -6.47
CA VAL A 88 3.62 4.13 -5.74
C VAL A 88 2.78 5.41 -5.78
N ALA A 89 2.24 5.77 -6.94
CA ALA A 89 1.38 6.95 -7.07
C ALA A 89 0.11 6.86 -6.21
N ILE A 90 -0.55 5.69 -6.19
CA ILE A 90 -1.76 5.44 -5.38
C ILE A 90 -1.42 5.53 -3.89
N LEU A 91 -0.35 4.86 -3.44
CA LEU A 91 0.06 4.88 -2.03
C LEU A 91 0.52 6.27 -1.59
N ALA A 92 1.22 7.02 -2.44
CA ALA A 92 1.58 8.41 -2.18
C ALA A 92 0.34 9.30 -2.07
N GLY A 93 -0.62 9.16 -3.00
CA GLY A 93 -1.90 9.86 -2.97
C GLY A 93 -2.70 9.56 -1.69
N TYR A 94 -2.77 8.28 -1.31
CA TYR A 94 -3.36 7.83 -0.05
C TYR A 94 -2.71 8.50 1.16
N MET A 95 -1.38 8.48 1.23
CA MET A 95 -0.63 9.12 2.32
C MET A 95 -0.87 10.63 2.37
N VAL A 96 -0.84 11.32 1.24
CA VAL A 96 -1.08 12.77 1.17
C VAL A 96 -2.50 13.07 1.64
N LEU A 97 -3.50 12.33 1.16
CA LEU A 97 -4.90 12.51 1.53
C LEU A 97 -5.12 12.28 3.02
N THR A 98 -4.63 11.16 3.57
CA THR A 98 -4.79 10.86 5.00
C THR A 98 -4.07 11.89 5.87
N GLN A 99 -2.90 12.40 5.47
CA GLN A 99 -2.25 13.51 6.18
C GLN A 99 -3.03 14.82 6.08
N ALA A 100 -3.55 15.15 4.90
CA ALA A 100 -4.34 16.36 4.67
C ALA A 100 -5.61 16.37 5.52
N VAL A 101 -6.34 15.24 5.56
CA VAL A 101 -7.54 15.07 6.38
C VAL A 101 -7.21 15.21 7.86
N LYS A 102 -6.11 14.59 8.33
CA LYS A 102 -5.66 14.74 9.72
C LYS A 102 -5.28 16.18 10.07
N GLY A 103 -4.56 16.87 9.18
CA GLY A 103 -4.21 18.27 9.34
C GLY A 103 -5.44 19.17 9.38
N PHE A 104 -6.39 18.95 8.49
CA PHE A 104 -7.68 19.65 8.47
C PHE A 104 -8.46 19.41 9.76
N TYR A 105 -8.62 18.15 10.18
CA TYR A 105 -9.35 17.79 11.39
C TYR A 105 -8.69 18.38 12.65
N SER A 106 -7.37 18.28 12.76
CA SER A 106 -6.62 18.85 13.89
C SER A 106 -6.76 20.37 13.99
N ARG A 107 -6.75 21.08 12.85
CA ARG A 107 -6.96 22.54 12.81
C ARG A 107 -8.40 22.95 13.11
N ARG A 108 -9.38 22.15 12.66
CA ARG A 108 -10.81 22.47 12.76
C ARG A 108 -11.43 22.13 14.11
N TYR A 109 -10.99 21.03 14.73
CA TYR A 109 -11.60 20.46 15.94
C TYR A 109 -10.68 20.46 17.17
N GLY A 110 -9.46 21.03 17.07
CA GLY A 110 -8.58 21.22 18.24
C GLY A 110 -8.24 19.93 18.96
N TRP A 111 -7.91 18.88 18.20
CA TRP A 111 -7.61 17.56 18.76
C TRP A 111 -6.35 17.70 19.65
N GLN A 112 -6.48 17.50 20.97
CA GLN A 112 -5.38 17.49 21.97
C GLN A 112 -4.70 16.15 22.09
#